data_AF-A0A7Y5FMW0-F1
#
_entry.id   AF-A0A7Y5FMW0-F1
#
_cell.length_a   1.000
_cell.length_b   1.000
_cell.length_c   1.000
_cell.angle_alpha   90.00
_cell.angle_beta   90.00
_cell.angle_gamma   90.00
#
_symmetry.space_group_name_H-M   'P 1'
#
loop_
_entity.id
_entity.type
_entity.pdbx_description
1 polymer ?
#
loop_
_entity_poly.entity_id
_entity_poly.type
_entity_poly.pdbx_seq_one_letter_code
_entity_poly.pdbx_strand_id
1 'polypeptide(L)'
;MDIKDKTILILGGWGLVGKAISRKLIPENPKKVIITSLKKEEALEELDYLRKTYPDKPADYFEARWGNVLLRKEFKDEDRTSLLKDPIKRKIMIQDVMEELNDEILQSAFLYDLLREYKPDILIDCINTATGIAYQNIFSAYKSLTKVMYGDYSREELVEEAEKLLAVIYIPQLIRHIQIMYNAMHDFETKLYLKIGTSGTGGMGLNIPYTHSEEKPSRVLLSKSAVAGAHTLLLFLMARTPDTAITKEIKPAAAIAWKKIAFDTIKKGGKEILLNDVPFDAVIPLEGKLKSEIENRFRESEPLKSVFIDTGENGIFSRGEFEAITAQKQMEFVTPEEIAADAVFEIKGGNTGHDVINALDNANTHPTYRAGYMQHLAVEKLKALERYHNTDSIAFEMLGPPRLSKLLFEIYFLKKLYGTMKDIVKADPEKMSRDMKNLLRSNDSLRNQVLSIGIPVLMDDGKSLLRGNSMKIPPFGTEKELDINDANIDKWAHAGWVDLRVENMKLWLTRLNDLMAEANAIPEDDTSSLHVRTRQYWNYFNEIDIGRVVSWIFIHEEKGPRMKD
;
A
#
# COMPACT_ATOMS: atom_id res chain seq x y z
N MET A 1 2.98 -23.54 2.85
CA MET A 1 4.18 -23.27 3.67
C MET A 1 4.10 -24.11 4.95
N ASP A 2 5.21 -24.64 5.45
CA ASP A 2 5.23 -25.31 6.76
C ASP A 2 5.14 -24.26 7.89
N ILE A 3 4.23 -24.49 8.84
CA ILE A 3 4.01 -23.61 10.02
C ILE A 3 4.94 -24.03 11.17
N LYS A 4 5.41 -25.27 11.17
CA LYS A 4 6.26 -25.80 12.22
C LYS A 4 7.54 -24.98 12.36
N ASP A 5 7.92 -24.70 13.60
CA ASP A 5 9.14 -23.94 13.95
C ASP A 5 9.20 -22.52 13.38
N LYS A 6 8.05 -21.95 12.97
CA LYS A 6 7.92 -20.57 12.46
C LYS A 6 7.53 -19.57 13.53
N THR A 7 8.00 -18.32 13.39
CA THR A 7 7.53 -17.19 14.21
C THR A 7 6.30 -16.57 13.55
N ILE A 8 5.20 -16.49 14.29
CA ILE A 8 3.93 -15.94 13.78
C ILE A 8 3.59 -14.66 14.53
N LEU A 9 3.29 -13.59 13.79
CA LEU A 9 2.73 -12.35 14.33
C LEU A 9 1.27 -12.23 13.89
N ILE A 10 0.34 -12.14 14.85
CA ILE A 10 -1.10 -11.97 14.59
C ILE A 10 -1.50 -10.56 14.99
N LEU A 11 -1.76 -9.71 13.99
CA LEU A 11 -2.32 -8.39 14.19
C LEU A 11 -3.81 -8.49 14.50
N GLY A 12 -4.25 -7.94 15.64
CA GLY A 12 -5.64 -8.05 16.09
C GLY A 12 -5.99 -9.44 16.63
N GLY A 13 -5.04 -10.12 17.27
CA GLY A 13 -5.19 -11.46 17.81
C GLY A 13 -6.20 -11.60 18.96
N TRP A 14 -6.60 -10.50 19.63
CA TRP A 14 -7.73 -10.51 20.58
C TRP A 14 -9.12 -10.46 19.91
N GLY A 15 -9.16 -10.06 18.63
CA GLY A 15 -10.38 -10.06 17.83
C GLY A 15 -10.91 -11.48 17.58
N LEU A 16 -12.19 -11.60 17.24
CA LEU A 16 -12.87 -12.88 17.02
C LEU A 16 -12.06 -13.86 16.15
N VAL A 17 -11.71 -13.42 14.95
CA VAL A 17 -10.97 -14.24 13.98
C VAL A 17 -9.54 -14.47 14.45
N GLY A 18 -8.89 -13.45 15.03
CA GLY A 18 -7.54 -13.56 15.56
C GLY A 18 -7.41 -14.66 16.64
N LYS A 19 -8.38 -14.77 17.54
CA LYS A 19 -8.45 -15.83 18.57
C LYS A 19 -8.65 -17.21 17.95
N ALA A 20 -9.55 -17.32 16.97
CA ALA A 20 -9.79 -18.61 16.31
C ALA A 20 -8.56 -19.07 15.51
N ILE A 21 -7.90 -18.15 14.81
CA ILE A 21 -6.66 -18.42 14.07
C ILE A 21 -5.54 -18.83 15.04
N SER A 22 -5.33 -18.10 16.14
CA SER A 22 -4.28 -18.44 17.10
C SER A 22 -4.45 -19.88 17.63
N ARG A 23 -5.68 -20.25 18.01
CA ARG A 23 -6.02 -21.60 18.46
C ARG A 23 -5.79 -22.65 17.38
N LYS A 24 -6.13 -22.35 16.12
CA LYS A 24 -5.97 -23.29 15.00
C LYS A 24 -4.52 -23.49 14.60
N LEU A 25 -3.65 -22.49 14.81
CA LEU A 25 -2.22 -22.55 14.50
C LEU A 25 -1.38 -23.31 15.52
N ILE A 26 -1.73 -23.25 16.81
CA ILE A 26 -0.90 -23.85 17.88
C ILE A 26 -0.66 -25.36 17.70
N PRO A 27 -1.62 -26.19 17.25
CA PRO A 27 -1.40 -27.60 16.92
C PRO A 27 -0.35 -27.85 15.83
N GLU A 28 -0.10 -26.87 14.95
CA GLU A 28 0.92 -26.95 13.90
C GLU A 28 2.35 -26.68 14.45
N ASN A 29 2.49 -26.46 15.76
CA ASN A 29 3.75 -26.27 16.48
C ASN A 29 4.65 -25.16 15.89
N PRO A 30 4.16 -23.91 15.76
CA PRO A 30 5.04 -22.77 15.47
C PRO A 30 6.08 -22.62 16.59
N LYS A 31 7.20 -21.96 16.29
CA LYS A 31 8.25 -21.65 17.26
C LYS A 31 7.77 -20.64 18.31
N LYS A 32 7.02 -19.63 17.86
CA LYS A 32 6.56 -18.52 18.69
C LYS A 32 5.32 -17.87 18.09
N VAL A 33 4.37 -17.46 18.93
CA VAL A 33 3.15 -16.75 18.53
C VAL A 33 3.06 -15.42 19.26
N ILE A 34 3.09 -14.33 18.49
CA ILE A 34 2.93 -12.97 19.00
C ILE A 34 1.51 -12.51 18.72
N ILE A 35 0.81 -12.13 19.78
CA ILE A 35 -0.57 -11.62 19.73
C ILE A 35 -0.52 -10.11 19.91
N THR A 36 -1.13 -9.37 18.98
CA THR A 36 -1.32 -7.93 19.15
C THR A 36 -2.78 -7.55 19.35
N SER A 37 -3.01 -6.49 20.12
CA SER A 37 -4.31 -5.80 20.21
C SER A 37 -4.14 -4.29 20.23
N LEU A 38 -5.23 -3.54 20.16
CA LEU A 38 -5.18 -2.10 20.34
C LEU A 38 -4.82 -1.74 21.79
N LYS A 39 -5.44 -2.41 22.76
CA LYS A 39 -5.22 -2.15 24.20
C LYS A 39 -4.34 -3.22 24.85
N LYS A 40 -3.62 -2.80 25.88
CA LYS A 40 -2.74 -3.67 26.66
C LYS A 40 -3.51 -4.80 27.36
N GLU A 41 -4.64 -4.48 27.97
CA GLU A 41 -5.44 -5.43 28.75
C GLU A 41 -5.99 -6.54 27.86
N GLU A 42 -6.42 -6.19 26.64
CA GLU A 42 -6.91 -7.14 25.63
C GLU A 42 -5.80 -8.13 25.22
N ALA A 43 -4.61 -7.63 24.91
CA ALA A 43 -3.50 -8.48 24.50
C ALA A 43 -3.05 -9.44 25.64
N LEU A 44 -3.03 -8.94 26.89
CA LEU A 44 -2.68 -9.76 28.06
C LEU A 44 -3.77 -10.78 28.41
N GLU A 45 -5.05 -10.43 28.28
CA GLU A 45 -6.17 -11.36 28.50
C GLU A 45 -6.09 -12.56 27.55
N GLU A 46 -5.79 -12.32 26.26
CA GLU A 46 -5.62 -13.41 25.30
C GLU A 46 -4.37 -14.24 25.58
N LEU A 47 -3.28 -13.60 25.98
CA LEU A 47 -2.05 -14.29 26.38
C LEU A 47 -2.28 -15.25 27.54
N ASP A 48 -3.00 -14.79 28.57
CA ASP A 48 -3.34 -15.60 29.74
C ASP A 48 -4.27 -16.76 29.38
N TYR A 49 -5.23 -16.53 28.48
CA TYR A 49 -6.10 -17.58 27.96
C TYR A 49 -5.29 -18.66 27.21
N LEU A 50 -4.38 -18.27 26.32
CA LEU A 50 -3.56 -19.21 25.55
C LEU A 50 -2.62 -20.01 26.44
N ARG A 51 -1.98 -19.38 27.43
CA ARG A 51 -1.11 -20.07 28.41
C ARG A 51 -1.88 -21.09 29.25
N LYS A 52 -3.12 -20.77 29.66
CA LYS A 52 -3.99 -21.71 30.39
C LYS A 52 -4.45 -22.88 29.51
N THR A 53 -4.73 -22.61 28.24
CA THR A 53 -5.23 -23.60 27.28
C THR A 53 -4.12 -24.54 26.80
N TYR A 54 -2.89 -24.04 26.72
CA TYR A 54 -1.72 -24.78 26.24
C TYR A 54 -0.58 -24.71 27.26
N PRO A 55 -0.75 -25.31 28.46
CA PRO A 55 0.22 -25.23 29.55
C PRO A 55 1.55 -25.95 29.23
N ASP A 56 1.53 -26.89 28.28
CA ASP A 56 2.71 -27.67 27.86
C ASP A 56 3.66 -26.87 26.96
N LYS A 57 3.30 -25.64 26.57
CA LYS A 57 4.15 -24.78 25.73
C LYS A 57 5.17 -24.02 26.60
N PRO A 58 6.38 -23.72 26.07
CA PRO A 58 7.38 -22.91 26.76
C PRO A 58 6.85 -21.55 27.24
N ALA A 59 7.45 -20.99 28.29
CA ALA A 59 6.99 -19.72 28.89
C ALA A 59 7.06 -18.52 27.92
N ASP A 60 8.04 -18.53 27.01
CA ASP A 60 8.30 -17.52 25.98
C ASP A 60 7.60 -17.82 24.64
N TYR A 61 6.79 -18.89 24.57
CA TYR A 61 6.09 -19.32 23.37
C TYR A 61 5.05 -18.32 22.89
N PHE A 62 4.35 -17.71 23.84
CA PHE A 62 3.35 -16.68 23.58
C PHE A 62 3.88 -15.31 24.05
N GLU A 63 3.69 -14.30 23.22
CA GLU A 63 4.04 -12.92 23.57
C GLU A 63 2.93 -11.93 23.20
N ALA A 64 2.72 -10.92 24.04
CA ALA A 64 1.72 -9.88 23.82
C ALA A 64 2.37 -8.55 23.44
N ARG A 65 1.78 -7.86 22.46
CA ARG A 65 2.06 -6.46 22.12
C ARG A 65 0.77 -5.68 21.92
N TRP A 66 0.86 -4.36 22.01
CA TRP A 66 -0.32 -3.50 21.87
C TRP A 66 0.01 -2.13 21.31
N GLY A 67 -1.02 -1.49 20.75
CA GLY A 67 -0.97 -0.14 20.21
C GLY A 67 -1.56 -0.07 18.79
N ASN A 68 -1.83 1.14 18.34
CA ASN A 68 -2.36 1.40 17.00
C ASN A 68 -1.25 1.27 15.94
N VAL A 69 -1.32 0.21 15.12
CA VAL A 69 -0.36 -0.07 14.04
C VAL A 69 -0.38 0.93 12.89
N LEU A 70 -1.39 1.82 12.85
CA LEU A 70 -1.49 2.90 11.87
C LEU A 70 -0.78 4.19 12.32
N LEU A 71 -0.17 4.18 13.51
CA LEU A 71 0.54 5.33 14.07
C LEU A 71 2.03 5.02 14.23
N ARG A 72 2.82 6.08 14.39
CA ARG A 72 4.19 5.99 14.90
C ARG A 72 4.22 5.50 16.35
N LYS A 73 5.35 4.92 16.74
CA LYS A 73 5.57 4.25 18.03
C LYS A 73 5.25 5.14 19.23
N GLU A 74 5.59 6.42 19.14
CA GLU A 74 5.40 7.40 20.22
C GLU A 74 3.91 7.67 20.48
N PHE A 75 3.07 7.55 19.45
CA PHE A 75 1.64 7.86 19.51
C PHE A 75 0.74 6.63 19.59
N LYS A 76 1.31 5.42 19.53
CA LYS A 76 0.55 4.17 19.36
C LYS A 76 -0.48 3.91 20.46
N ASP A 77 -0.25 4.43 21.67
CA ASP A 77 -1.12 4.24 22.83
C ASP A 77 -2.04 5.45 23.10
N GLU A 78 -1.93 6.51 22.31
CA GLU A 78 -2.70 7.74 22.49
C GLU A 78 -4.05 7.68 21.76
N ASP A 79 -5.07 8.32 22.37
CA ASP A 79 -6.36 8.50 21.72
C ASP A 79 -6.24 9.50 20.56
N ARG A 80 -6.84 9.14 19.41
CA ARG A 80 -6.77 9.94 18.19
C ARG A 80 -7.33 11.35 18.37
N THR A 81 -8.37 11.52 19.19
CA THR A 81 -8.99 12.84 19.43
C THR A 81 -8.03 13.75 20.19
N SER A 82 -7.27 13.20 21.14
CA SER A 82 -6.21 13.93 21.85
C SER A 82 -5.07 14.33 20.91
N LEU A 83 -4.63 13.41 20.05
CA LEU A 83 -3.60 13.70 19.04
C LEU A 83 -4.01 14.81 18.08
N LEU A 84 -5.26 14.81 17.62
CA LEU A 84 -5.77 15.84 16.70
C LEU A 84 -6.02 17.20 17.37
N LYS A 85 -6.10 17.28 18.70
CA LYS A 85 -6.19 18.56 19.43
C LYS A 85 -4.83 19.22 19.59
N ASP A 86 -3.77 18.42 19.71
CA ASP A 86 -2.40 18.93 19.82
C ASP A 86 -1.89 19.38 18.43
N PRO A 87 -1.56 20.67 18.23
CA PRO A 87 -1.12 21.18 16.93
C PRO A 87 0.19 20.55 16.44
N ILE A 88 1.11 20.21 17.34
CA ILE A 88 2.40 19.62 16.98
C ILE A 88 2.17 18.18 16.52
N LYS A 89 1.45 17.39 17.31
CA LYS A 89 1.18 15.98 16.97
C LYS A 89 0.31 15.85 15.72
N ARG A 90 -0.71 16.70 15.57
CA ARG A 90 -1.56 16.74 14.37
C ARG A 90 -0.72 17.00 13.12
N LYS A 91 0.21 17.96 13.16
CA LYS A 91 1.11 18.24 12.03
C LYS A 91 1.96 17.02 11.68
N ILE A 92 2.56 16.36 12.68
CA ILE A 92 3.37 15.14 12.47
C ILE A 92 2.53 14.04 11.83
N MET A 93 1.30 13.80 12.31
CA MET A 93 0.41 12.80 11.72
C MET A 93 0.06 13.07 10.25
N ILE A 94 -0.12 14.35 9.89
CA ILE A 94 -0.35 14.74 8.49
C ILE A 94 0.89 14.46 7.66
N GLN A 95 2.08 14.83 8.16
CA GLN A 95 3.34 14.63 7.45
C GLN A 95 3.65 13.14 7.24
N ASP A 96 3.46 12.33 8.27
CA ASP A 96 3.61 10.87 8.21
C ASP A 96 2.77 10.26 7.09
N VAL A 97 1.61 10.84 6.77
CA VAL A 97 0.69 10.32 5.77
C VAL A 97 0.88 10.94 4.38
N MET A 98 1.13 12.25 4.32
CA MET A 98 1.04 13.03 3.08
C MET A 98 2.39 13.27 2.39
N GLU A 99 3.50 13.27 3.13
CA GLU A 99 4.84 13.51 2.57
C GLU A 99 5.40 12.26 1.86
N GLU A 100 6.51 12.40 1.14
CA GLU A 100 7.21 11.24 0.58
C GLU A 100 7.67 10.27 1.69
N LEU A 101 7.68 8.96 1.41
CA LEU A 101 8.24 8.01 2.37
C LEU A 101 9.75 8.27 2.51
N ASN A 102 10.21 8.41 3.74
CA ASN A 102 11.63 8.45 4.07
C ASN A 102 11.91 7.51 5.25
N ASP A 103 13.20 7.32 5.57
CA ASP A 103 13.63 6.42 6.64
C ASP A 103 13.10 6.84 8.01
N GLU A 104 12.92 8.14 8.27
CA GLU A 104 12.38 8.64 9.53
C GLU A 104 10.92 8.20 9.72
N ILE A 105 10.07 8.44 8.72
CA ILE A 105 8.66 8.03 8.72
C ILE A 105 8.55 6.51 8.81
N LEU A 106 9.38 5.78 8.04
CA LEU A 106 9.36 4.33 8.03
C LEU A 106 9.77 3.73 9.39
N GLN A 107 10.90 4.16 9.95
CA GLN A 107 11.44 3.58 11.18
C GLN A 107 10.70 4.04 12.45
N SER A 108 10.00 5.18 12.40
CA SER A 108 9.14 5.62 13.50
C SER A 108 7.79 4.88 13.53
N ALA A 109 7.37 4.26 12.42
CA ALA A 109 6.11 3.52 12.35
C ALA A 109 6.08 2.34 13.33
N PHE A 110 5.01 2.21 14.12
CA PHE A 110 4.88 1.12 15.10
C PHE A 110 4.85 -0.26 14.43
N LEU A 111 4.21 -0.37 13.25
CA LEU A 111 4.19 -1.63 12.49
C LEU A 111 5.60 -2.07 12.07
N TYR A 112 6.43 -1.13 11.62
CA TYR A 112 7.81 -1.41 11.24
C TYR A 112 8.62 -1.90 12.45
N ASP A 113 8.46 -1.25 13.61
CA ASP A 113 9.09 -1.64 14.87
C ASP A 113 8.71 -3.08 15.29
N LEU A 114 7.44 -3.47 15.15
CA LEU A 114 6.98 -4.82 15.44
C LEU A 114 7.66 -5.87 14.56
N LEU A 115 7.74 -5.65 13.25
CA LEU A 115 8.39 -6.60 12.34
C LEU A 115 9.91 -6.63 12.56
N ARG A 116 10.52 -5.49 12.90
CA ARG A 116 11.93 -5.42 13.30
C ARG A 116 12.24 -6.25 14.53
N GLU A 117 11.39 -6.15 15.54
CA GLU A 117 11.55 -6.82 16.82
C GLU A 117 11.41 -8.34 16.68
N TYR A 118 10.39 -8.81 15.95
CA TYR A 118 10.04 -10.23 15.93
C TYR A 118 10.50 -11.00 14.71
N LYS A 119 10.75 -10.31 13.59
CA LYS A 119 11.08 -10.91 12.29
C LYS A 119 10.16 -12.11 11.98
N PRO A 120 8.83 -11.91 11.93
CA PRO A 120 7.90 -13.00 11.77
C PRO A 120 8.06 -13.66 10.40
N ASP A 121 8.08 -14.99 10.37
CA ASP A 121 7.98 -15.75 9.11
C ASP A 121 6.57 -15.59 8.51
N ILE A 122 5.55 -15.51 9.36
CA ILE A 122 4.13 -15.42 8.99
C ILE A 122 3.50 -14.23 9.71
N LEU A 123 2.96 -13.29 8.94
CA LEU A 123 2.16 -12.17 9.42
C LEU A 123 0.69 -12.41 9.08
N ILE A 124 -0.16 -12.45 10.09
CA ILE A 124 -1.61 -12.60 9.92
C ILE A 124 -2.28 -11.33 10.41
N ASP A 125 -2.97 -10.64 9.51
CA ASP A 125 -3.63 -9.38 9.79
C ASP A 125 -5.15 -9.57 9.91
N CYS A 126 -5.63 -9.58 11.14
CA CYS A 126 -7.06 -9.63 11.48
C CYS A 126 -7.65 -8.25 11.81
N ILE A 127 -6.89 -7.15 11.62
CA ILE A 127 -7.36 -5.80 11.89
C ILE A 127 -8.26 -5.35 10.75
N ASN A 128 -9.44 -4.80 11.05
CA ASN A 128 -10.25 -4.18 10.00
C ASN A 128 -9.74 -2.77 9.64
N THR A 129 -8.65 -2.72 8.89
CA THR A 129 -7.99 -1.47 8.46
C THR A 129 -8.96 -0.52 7.76
N ALA A 130 -9.88 -1.07 6.94
CA ALA A 130 -10.90 -0.29 6.26
C ALA A 130 -11.88 0.38 7.23
N THR A 131 -12.32 -0.32 8.28
CA THR A 131 -13.10 0.29 9.37
C THR A 131 -12.29 1.40 10.05
N GLY A 132 -11.05 1.10 10.47
CA GLY A 132 -10.19 2.03 11.20
C GLY A 132 -9.89 3.34 10.47
N ILE A 133 -9.88 3.32 9.13
CA ILE A 133 -9.71 4.50 8.28
C ILE A 133 -11.07 5.18 8.02
N ALA A 134 -12.08 4.45 7.54
CA ALA A 134 -13.35 5.05 7.12
C ALA A 134 -14.11 5.73 8.26
N TYR A 135 -14.06 5.16 9.47
CA TYR A 135 -14.77 5.67 10.65
C TYR A 135 -14.14 6.93 11.25
N GLN A 136 -12.99 7.39 10.74
CA GLN A 136 -12.50 8.75 11.01
C GLN A 136 -13.41 9.84 10.43
N ASN A 137 -14.35 9.45 9.56
CA ASN A 137 -15.49 10.24 9.12
C ASN A 137 -15.13 11.60 8.48
N ILE A 138 -14.63 11.54 7.25
CA ILE A 138 -14.32 12.71 6.42
C ILE A 138 -15.51 13.66 6.26
N PHE A 139 -16.74 13.15 6.30
CA PHE A 139 -17.95 13.95 6.15
C PHE A 139 -18.23 14.83 7.37
N SER A 140 -17.93 14.33 8.58
CA SER A 140 -17.98 15.16 9.79
C SER A 140 -16.90 16.24 9.76
N ALA A 141 -15.67 15.89 9.39
CA ALA A 141 -14.59 16.87 9.24
C ALA A 141 -14.91 17.95 8.20
N TYR A 142 -15.50 17.57 7.05
CA TYR A 142 -15.98 18.50 6.03
C TYR A 142 -17.04 19.46 6.58
N LYS A 143 -18.02 18.96 7.36
CA LYS A 143 -19.05 19.82 7.97
C LYS A 143 -18.46 20.79 8.97
N SER A 144 -17.52 20.35 9.81
CA SER A 144 -16.82 21.23 10.76
C SER A 144 -16.05 22.33 10.04
N LEU A 145 -15.27 21.98 9.00
CA LEU A 145 -14.56 22.97 8.20
C LEU A 145 -15.50 23.95 7.49
N THR A 146 -16.59 23.45 6.89
CA THR A 146 -17.59 24.29 6.20
C THR A 146 -18.22 25.30 7.15
N LYS A 147 -18.53 24.88 8.39
CA LYS A 147 -19.07 25.77 9.43
C LYS A 147 -18.10 26.90 9.75
N VAL A 148 -16.81 26.60 9.86
CA VAL A 148 -15.77 27.58 10.16
C VAL A 148 -15.47 28.50 8.97
N MET A 149 -15.44 27.94 7.76
CA MET A 149 -15.10 28.65 6.53
C MET A 149 -16.16 29.69 6.10
N TYR A 150 -17.45 29.43 6.37
CA TYR A 150 -18.54 30.35 6.03
C TYR A 150 -19.16 31.06 7.24
N GLY A 151 -18.62 30.81 8.44
CA GLY A 151 -19.02 31.49 9.67
C GLY A 151 -18.08 32.64 10.03
N ASP A 152 -18.39 33.31 11.14
CA ASP A 152 -17.53 34.34 11.73
C ASP A 152 -16.59 33.69 12.75
N TYR A 153 -15.49 33.11 12.25
CA TYR A 153 -14.50 32.39 13.03
C TYR A 153 -13.09 32.92 12.78
N SER A 154 -12.18 32.65 13.72
CA SER A 154 -10.78 33.05 13.59
C SER A 154 -10.05 32.27 12.50
N ARG A 155 -8.92 32.83 12.02
CA ARG A 155 -8.06 32.14 11.06
C ARG A 155 -7.46 30.87 11.65
N GLU A 156 -7.17 30.88 12.95
CA GLU A 156 -6.60 29.77 13.70
C GLU A 156 -7.55 28.58 13.72
N GLU A 157 -8.84 28.81 13.97
CA GLU A 157 -9.87 27.77 13.92
C GLU A 157 -10.04 27.20 12.50
N LEU A 158 -9.93 28.05 11.47
CA LEU A 158 -9.98 27.60 10.08
C LEU A 158 -8.81 26.67 9.74
N VAL A 159 -7.60 27.03 10.17
CA VAL A 159 -6.40 26.20 9.97
C VAL A 159 -6.53 24.88 10.72
N GLU A 160 -7.00 24.90 11.96
CA GLU A 160 -7.17 23.68 12.77
C GLU A 160 -8.14 22.69 12.10
N GLU A 161 -9.31 23.15 11.63
CA GLU A 161 -10.28 22.27 10.98
C GLU A 161 -9.81 21.80 9.59
N ALA A 162 -9.02 22.62 8.87
CA ALA A 162 -8.40 22.21 7.62
C ALA A 162 -7.36 21.10 7.85
N GLU A 163 -6.52 21.22 8.87
CA GLU A 163 -5.55 20.20 9.25
C GLU A 163 -6.23 18.90 9.70
N LYS A 164 -7.32 18.98 10.48
CA LYS A 164 -8.12 17.81 10.86
C LYS A 164 -8.70 17.10 9.64
N LEU A 165 -9.15 17.85 8.63
CA LEU A 165 -9.63 17.26 7.36
C LEU A 165 -8.51 16.52 6.62
N LEU A 166 -7.33 17.11 6.50
CA LEU A 166 -6.16 16.47 5.89
C LEU A 166 -5.77 15.16 6.61
N ALA A 167 -5.85 15.16 7.95
CA ALA A 167 -5.53 14.00 8.76
C ALA A 167 -6.52 12.82 8.62
N VAL A 168 -7.69 13.01 8.01
CA VAL A 168 -8.72 11.96 7.85
C VAL A 168 -8.99 11.56 6.41
N ILE A 169 -8.17 12.01 5.45
CA ILE A 169 -8.29 11.55 4.06
C ILE A 169 -7.92 10.06 3.98
N TYR A 170 -8.78 9.25 3.38
CA TYR A 170 -8.71 7.80 3.49
C TYR A 170 -7.58 7.15 2.69
N ILE A 171 -7.44 7.53 1.41
CA ILE A 171 -6.52 6.85 0.48
C ILE A 171 -5.04 7.08 0.83
N PRO A 172 -4.58 8.30 1.18
CA PRO A 172 -3.20 8.51 1.62
C PRO A 172 -2.82 7.65 2.83
N GLN A 173 -3.70 7.55 3.84
CA GLN A 173 -3.46 6.70 5.01
C GLN A 173 -3.30 5.23 4.63
N LEU A 174 -4.15 4.74 3.71
CA LEU A 174 -4.06 3.36 3.24
C LEU A 174 -2.78 3.11 2.43
N ILE A 175 -2.42 4.02 1.52
CA ILE A 175 -1.18 3.92 0.73
C ILE A 175 0.03 3.87 1.66
N ARG A 176 0.10 4.78 2.64
CA ARG A 176 1.20 4.79 3.60
C ARG A 176 1.28 3.48 4.40
N HIS A 177 0.15 2.96 4.85
CA HIS A 177 0.10 1.69 5.56
C HIS A 177 0.67 0.53 4.73
N ILE A 178 0.31 0.46 3.44
CA ILE A 178 0.86 -0.55 2.52
C ILE A 178 2.35 -0.35 2.28
N GLN A 179 2.82 0.89 2.10
CA GLN A 179 4.24 1.18 1.94
C GLN A 179 5.05 0.73 3.15
N ILE A 180 4.60 1.06 4.38
CA ILE A 180 5.28 0.63 5.61
C ILE A 180 5.29 -0.89 5.72
N MET A 181 4.15 -1.54 5.49
CA MET A 181 4.03 -2.99 5.58
C MET A 181 4.92 -3.71 4.56
N TYR A 182 4.93 -3.25 3.31
CA TYR A 182 5.79 -3.79 2.26
C TYR A 182 7.28 -3.69 2.62
N ASN A 183 7.75 -2.49 2.98
CA ASN A 183 9.16 -2.29 3.34
C ASN A 183 9.54 -3.08 4.59
N ALA A 184 8.69 -3.11 5.62
CA ALA A 184 8.94 -3.89 6.82
C ALA A 184 9.04 -5.40 6.52
N MET A 185 8.13 -5.96 5.73
CA MET A 185 8.17 -7.38 5.38
C MET A 185 9.38 -7.73 4.50
N HIS A 186 9.80 -6.82 3.62
CA HIS A 186 11.00 -6.98 2.82
C HIS A 186 12.26 -6.95 3.71
N ASP A 187 12.43 -5.91 4.54
CA ASP A 187 13.60 -5.72 5.41
C ASP A 187 13.77 -6.84 6.45
N PHE A 188 12.66 -7.41 6.92
CA PHE A 188 12.65 -8.44 7.95
C PHE A 188 12.28 -9.83 7.43
N GLU A 189 12.34 -10.00 6.10
CA GLU A 189 12.21 -11.27 5.38
C GLU A 189 10.96 -12.11 5.73
N THR A 190 9.82 -11.45 5.98
CA THR A 190 8.55 -12.15 6.18
C THR A 190 8.20 -12.98 4.95
N LYS A 191 7.84 -14.25 5.15
CA LYS A 191 7.62 -15.20 4.04
C LYS A 191 6.16 -15.20 3.58
N LEU A 192 5.21 -14.98 4.49
CA LEU A 192 3.79 -14.98 4.17
C LEU A 192 3.05 -13.89 4.94
N TYR A 193 2.19 -13.17 4.22
CA TYR A 193 1.21 -12.23 4.75
C TYR A 193 -0.20 -12.69 4.40
N LEU A 194 -1.03 -12.90 5.42
CA LEU A 194 -2.44 -13.24 5.25
C LEU A 194 -3.32 -12.13 5.81
N LYS A 195 -4.14 -11.52 4.97
CA LYS A 195 -5.16 -10.56 5.38
C LYS A 195 -6.51 -11.26 5.61
N ILE A 196 -7.13 -11.03 6.77
CA ILE A 196 -8.57 -11.20 6.94
C ILE A 196 -9.24 -9.85 6.66
N GLY A 197 -9.82 -9.74 5.48
CA GLY A 197 -10.42 -8.51 4.97
C GLY A 197 -11.88 -8.34 5.38
N THR A 198 -12.52 -7.32 4.81
CA THR A 198 -13.96 -7.08 4.93
C THR A 198 -14.53 -6.68 3.57
N SER A 199 -15.83 -6.92 3.34
CA SER A 199 -16.56 -6.35 2.21
C SER A 199 -17.17 -4.97 2.53
N GLY A 200 -17.13 -4.54 3.80
CA GLY A 200 -17.80 -3.32 4.28
C GLY A 200 -19.27 -3.55 4.66
N THR A 201 -20.02 -4.32 3.87
CA THR A 201 -21.47 -4.55 4.03
C THR A 201 -21.84 -5.94 4.59
N GLY A 202 -20.86 -6.80 4.88
CA GLY A 202 -21.12 -8.18 5.32
C GLY A 202 -21.80 -9.03 4.25
N GLY A 203 -21.39 -8.87 2.98
CA GLY A 203 -21.97 -9.60 1.83
C GLY A 203 -23.28 -9.04 1.26
N MET A 204 -23.92 -8.10 1.95
CA MET A 204 -25.11 -7.43 1.45
C MET A 204 -24.78 -6.43 0.33
N GLY A 205 -25.73 -6.18 -0.57
CA GLY A 205 -25.61 -5.18 -1.63
C GLY A 205 -25.86 -3.74 -1.15
N LEU A 206 -26.02 -2.82 -2.10
CA LEU A 206 -26.38 -1.41 -1.82
C LEU A 206 -27.74 -1.25 -1.12
N ASN A 207 -28.57 -2.30 -1.12
CA ASN A 207 -29.86 -2.36 -0.45
C ASN A 207 -29.81 -2.79 1.02
N ILE A 208 -28.62 -2.80 1.66
CA ILE A 208 -28.45 -3.20 3.06
C ILE A 208 -29.38 -2.40 4.01
N PRO A 209 -30.20 -3.08 4.85
CA PRO A 209 -31.15 -2.40 5.73
C PRO A 209 -30.54 -1.92 7.06
N TYR A 210 -29.32 -2.37 7.39
CA TYR A 210 -28.67 -2.18 8.69
C TYR A 210 -27.75 -0.93 8.72
N THR A 211 -28.32 0.27 8.56
CA THR A 211 -27.57 1.53 8.58
C THR A 211 -28.10 2.53 9.60
N HIS A 212 -27.22 3.21 10.33
CA HIS A 212 -27.57 4.20 11.35
C HIS A 212 -27.94 5.61 10.80
N SER A 213 -28.12 5.79 9.49
CA SER A 213 -28.41 7.09 8.86
C SER A 213 -29.71 7.10 8.07
N GLU A 214 -30.25 8.31 7.87
CA GLU A 214 -31.39 8.56 6.97
C GLU A 214 -31.06 8.17 5.51
N GLU A 215 -29.81 8.38 5.09
CA GLU A 215 -29.29 7.95 3.79
C GLU A 215 -29.01 6.44 3.79
N LYS A 216 -29.59 5.70 2.84
CA LYS A 216 -29.48 4.23 2.73
C LYS A 216 -28.87 3.82 1.37
N PRO A 217 -27.65 3.25 1.34
CA PRO A 217 -26.74 3.01 2.45
C PRO A 217 -25.96 4.28 2.84
N SER A 218 -25.46 4.34 4.07
CA SER A 218 -24.73 5.52 4.55
C SER A 218 -23.43 5.74 3.77
N ARG A 219 -23.07 7.01 3.51
CA ARG A 219 -21.78 7.35 2.90
C ARG A 219 -20.58 6.86 3.71
N VAL A 220 -20.70 6.74 5.04
CA VAL A 220 -19.64 6.18 5.90
C VAL A 220 -19.47 4.68 5.65
N LEU A 221 -20.56 3.94 5.51
CA LEU A 221 -20.54 2.51 5.20
C LEU A 221 -19.98 2.25 3.79
N LEU A 222 -20.39 3.04 2.80
CA LEU A 222 -19.82 2.97 1.45
C LEU A 222 -18.33 3.33 1.45
N SER A 223 -17.91 4.29 2.29
CA SER A 223 -16.48 4.61 2.44
C SER A 223 -15.69 3.42 2.97
N LYS A 224 -16.21 2.66 3.94
CA LYS A 224 -15.58 1.41 4.41
C LYS A 224 -15.43 0.41 3.26
N SER A 225 -16.47 0.25 2.43
CA SER A 225 -16.45 -0.67 1.29
C SER A 225 -15.44 -0.23 0.22
N ALA A 226 -15.38 1.06 -0.10
CA ALA A 226 -14.42 1.63 -1.05
C ALA A 226 -12.97 1.47 -0.58
N VAL A 227 -12.69 1.77 0.69
CA VAL A 227 -11.35 1.58 1.28
C VAL A 227 -10.98 0.09 1.32
N ALA A 228 -11.93 -0.80 1.60
CA ALA A 228 -11.69 -2.25 1.59
C ALA A 228 -11.36 -2.79 0.18
N GLY A 229 -12.00 -2.26 -0.88
CA GLY A 229 -11.66 -2.59 -2.27
C GLY A 229 -10.30 -2.03 -2.70
N ALA A 230 -10.01 -0.78 -2.35
CA ALA A 230 -8.67 -0.19 -2.56
C ALA A 230 -7.58 -1.00 -1.85
N HIS A 231 -7.84 -1.47 -0.62
CA HIS A 231 -6.89 -2.29 0.13
C HIS A 231 -6.57 -3.58 -0.63
N THR A 232 -7.58 -4.30 -1.11
CA THR A 232 -7.39 -5.52 -1.92
C THR A 232 -6.55 -5.29 -3.16
N LEU A 233 -6.79 -4.21 -3.90
CA LEU A 233 -6.00 -3.91 -5.09
C LEU A 233 -4.55 -3.56 -4.75
N LEU A 234 -4.29 -2.89 -3.64
CA LEU A 234 -2.92 -2.64 -3.17
C LEU A 234 -2.23 -3.93 -2.72
N LEU A 235 -2.94 -4.83 -2.05
CA LEU A 235 -2.43 -6.17 -1.70
C LEU A 235 -2.16 -7.01 -2.95
N PHE A 236 -2.99 -6.88 -3.99
CA PHE A 236 -2.76 -7.53 -5.28
C PHE A 236 -1.47 -7.03 -5.95
N LEU A 237 -1.15 -5.73 -5.87
CA LEU A 237 0.14 -5.22 -6.33
C LEU A 237 1.29 -5.82 -5.52
N MET A 238 1.17 -5.83 -4.18
CA MET A 238 2.17 -6.41 -3.29
C MET A 238 2.43 -7.88 -3.57
N ALA A 239 1.38 -8.67 -3.87
CA ALA A 239 1.47 -10.08 -4.25
C ALA A 239 2.21 -10.34 -5.59
N ARG A 240 2.41 -9.30 -6.41
CA ARG A 240 3.13 -9.37 -7.69
C ARG A 240 4.52 -8.73 -7.63
N THR A 241 4.86 -8.11 -6.51
CA THR A 241 6.19 -7.54 -6.31
C THR A 241 7.18 -8.68 -5.99
N PRO A 242 8.34 -8.75 -6.68
CA PRO A 242 9.39 -9.72 -6.35
C PRO A 242 9.94 -9.55 -4.92
N ASP A 243 10.60 -10.59 -4.41
CA ASP A 243 11.39 -10.55 -3.17
C ASP A 243 10.62 -10.05 -1.93
N THR A 244 9.31 -10.31 -1.85
CA THR A 244 8.46 -9.98 -0.70
C THR A 244 7.61 -11.16 -0.25
N ALA A 245 6.86 -10.97 0.84
CA ALA A 245 6.00 -11.99 1.41
C ALA A 245 4.90 -12.44 0.42
N ILE A 246 4.64 -13.75 0.37
CA ILE A 246 3.44 -14.28 -0.30
C ILE A 246 2.22 -13.62 0.33
N THR A 247 1.46 -12.88 -0.47
CA THR A 247 0.32 -12.09 0.00
C THR A 247 -0.98 -12.78 -0.38
N LYS A 248 -1.82 -13.05 0.62
CA LYS A 248 -3.14 -13.67 0.47
C LYS A 248 -4.21 -12.85 1.20
N GLU A 249 -5.45 -12.93 0.75
CA GLU A 249 -6.58 -12.31 1.44
C GLU A 249 -7.81 -13.22 1.48
N ILE A 250 -8.35 -13.44 2.68
CA ILE A 250 -9.69 -14.03 2.88
C ILE A 250 -10.65 -12.89 3.24
N LYS A 251 -11.75 -12.75 2.50
CA LYS A 251 -12.81 -11.76 2.81
C LYS A 251 -14.11 -12.43 3.23
N PRO A 252 -14.41 -12.48 4.53
CA PRO A 252 -15.74 -12.85 5.00
C PRO A 252 -16.79 -11.86 4.48
N ALA A 253 -17.81 -12.41 3.82
CA ALA A 253 -18.95 -11.68 3.28
C ALA A 253 -20.25 -12.10 4.01
N ALA A 254 -20.17 -12.18 5.34
CA ALA A 254 -21.27 -12.48 6.25
C ALA A 254 -20.98 -11.84 7.61
N ALA A 255 -21.94 -11.85 8.54
CA ALA A 255 -21.66 -11.46 9.92
C ALA A 255 -20.70 -12.48 10.55
N ILE A 256 -19.67 -12.02 11.27
CA ILE A 256 -18.77 -12.90 12.01
C ILE A 256 -19.28 -12.98 13.45
N ALA A 257 -19.71 -14.15 13.89
CA ALA A 257 -20.27 -14.33 15.23
C ALA A 257 -19.99 -15.76 15.76
N TRP A 258 -19.87 -15.99 17.07
CA TRP A 258 -19.91 -15.03 18.21
C TRP A 258 -18.72 -15.25 19.14
N LYS A 259 -18.43 -14.24 19.99
CA LYS A 259 -17.32 -14.25 20.96
C LYS A 259 -17.75 -14.89 22.27
N LYS A 260 -18.90 -14.47 22.77
CA LYS A 260 -19.53 -14.95 24.00
C LYS A 260 -21.02 -14.64 24.00
N ILE A 261 -21.77 -15.42 24.78
CA ILE A 261 -23.16 -15.14 25.15
C ILE A 261 -23.17 -14.97 26.66
N ALA A 262 -23.71 -13.86 27.14
CA ALA A 262 -23.67 -13.53 28.57
C ALA A 262 -24.89 -12.71 28.99
N PHE A 263 -25.20 -12.78 30.28
CA PHE A 263 -26.05 -11.81 30.97
C PHE A 263 -25.13 -10.91 31.80
N ASP A 264 -25.02 -9.63 31.41
CA ASP A 264 -24.17 -8.65 32.09
C ASP A 264 -24.60 -7.23 31.73
N THR A 265 -23.91 -6.23 32.30
CA THR A 265 -24.09 -4.82 31.97
C THR A 265 -23.74 -4.54 30.50
N ILE A 266 -24.69 -3.94 29.79
CA ILE A 266 -24.58 -3.52 28.39
C ILE A 266 -23.68 -2.28 28.31
N LYS A 267 -22.62 -2.38 27.51
CA LYS A 267 -21.65 -1.31 27.30
C LYS A 267 -21.63 -0.86 25.84
N LYS A 268 -21.62 0.46 25.61
CA LYS A 268 -21.44 1.09 24.29
C LYS A 268 -20.17 1.94 24.32
N GLY A 269 -19.19 1.60 23.48
CA GLY A 269 -17.89 2.29 23.47
C GLY A 269 -17.15 2.20 24.82
N GLY A 270 -17.32 1.10 25.55
CA GLY A 270 -16.73 0.89 26.88
C GLY A 270 -17.47 1.56 28.04
N LYS A 271 -18.47 2.40 27.79
CA LYS A 271 -19.31 3.02 28.82
C LYS A 271 -20.60 2.24 29.03
N GLU A 272 -21.02 2.13 30.28
CA GLU A 272 -22.28 1.48 30.64
C GLU A 272 -23.46 2.29 30.11
N ILE A 273 -24.47 1.60 29.59
CA ILE A 273 -25.74 2.24 29.24
C ILE A 273 -26.55 2.32 30.53
N LEU A 274 -26.83 3.53 31.00
CA LEU A 274 -27.67 3.76 32.16
C LEU A 274 -29.14 3.80 31.72
N LEU A 275 -30.01 3.19 32.53
CA LEU A 275 -31.44 3.30 32.35
C LEU A 275 -31.90 4.71 32.73
N ASN A 276 -32.84 5.28 31.98
CA ASN A 276 -33.47 6.54 32.32
C ASN A 276 -34.86 6.26 32.89
N ASP A 277 -35.15 6.79 34.07
CA ASP A 277 -36.49 6.77 34.63
C ASP A 277 -37.30 7.94 34.03
N VAL A 278 -38.04 7.63 32.98
CA VAL A 278 -38.88 8.58 32.25
C VAL A 278 -40.34 8.33 32.65
N PRO A 279 -40.98 9.23 33.41
CA PRO A 279 -42.37 9.03 33.79
C PRO A 279 -43.26 9.24 32.57
N PHE A 280 -44.37 8.49 32.49
CA PHE A 280 -45.23 8.46 31.30
C PHE A 280 -45.90 9.81 30.98
N ASP A 281 -46.02 10.69 31.98
CA ASP A 281 -46.55 12.05 31.86
C ASP A 281 -45.52 13.07 31.33
N ALA A 282 -44.25 12.70 31.17
CA ALA A 282 -43.21 13.53 30.52
C ALA A 282 -43.37 13.62 28.98
N VAL A 283 -44.61 13.66 28.50
CA VAL A 283 -44.94 13.82 27.09
C VAL A 283 -44.70 15.27 26.69
N ILE A 284 -43.82 15.50 25.73
CA ILE A 284 -43.65 16.81 25.11
C ILE A 284 -44.69 17.02 24.00
N PRO A 285 -45.40 18.16 23.96
CA PRO A 285 -46.28 18.49 22.85
C PRO A 285 -45.46 18.69 21.57
N LEU A 286 -45.89 18.08 20.47
CA LEU A 286 -45.26 18.22 19.14
C LEU A 286 -45.72 19.51 18.45
N GLU A 287 -45.51 20.66 19.08
CA GLU A 287 -45.87 21.97 18.53
C GLU A 287 -44.62 22.84 18.33
N GLY A 288 -44.44 23.34 17.10
CA GLY A 288 -43.32 24.22 16.75
C GLY A 288 -42.02 23.46 16.44
N LYS A 289 -40.95 23.70 17.21
CA LYS A 289 -39.61 23.15 16.96
C LYS A 289 -39.21 22.18 18.06
N LEU A 290 -38.91 20.93 17.68
CA LEU A 290 -38.32 19.93 18.57
C LEU A 290 -36.88 20.34 18.92
N LYS A 291 -36.56 20.52 20.21
CA LYS A 291 -35.19 20.76 20.66
C LYS A 291 -34.42 19.43 20.71
N SER A 292 -33.16 19.42 20.28
CA SER A 292 -32.30 18.22 20.31
C SER A 292 -31.84 17.82 21.71
N GLU A 293 -31.91 18.76 22.66
CA GLU A 293 -31.53 18.55 24.05
C GLU A 293 -32.74 18.85 24.95
N ILE A 294 -33.02 17.95 25.88
CA ILE A 294 -34.03 18.15 26.91
C ILE A 294 -33.38 18.98 28.01
N GLU A 295 -34.01 20.11 28.38
CA GLU A 295 -33.48 21.04 29.40
C GLU A 295 -33.26 20.35 30.75
N ASN A 296 -34.04 19.30 31.05
CA ASN A 296 -33.87 18.44 32.22
C ASN A 296 -33.49 17.03 31.78
N ARG A 297 -32.33 16.55 32.22
CA ARG A 297 -31.96 15.14 32.08
C ARG A 297 -32.79 14.30 33.04
N PHE A 298 -33.32 13.19 32.55
CA PHE A 298 -34.00 12.21 33.39
C PHE A 298 -33.04 11.63 34.41
N ARG A 299 -33.58 11.14 35.52
CA ARG A 299 -32.76 10.47 36.53
C ARG A 299 -32.20 9.19 35.91
N GLU A 300 -30.88 9.17 35.75
CA GLU A 300 -30.16 7.94 35.44
C GLU A 300 -30.28 6.99 36.64
N SER A 301 -30.70 5.75 36.37
CA SER A 301 -30.86 4.70 37.36
C SER A 301 -29.75 3.66 37.19
N GLU A 302 -30.06 2.38 37.39
CA GLU A 302 -29.06 1.32 37.33
C GLU A 302 -28.56 1.06 35.89
N PRO A 303 -27.35 0.49 35.74
CA PRO A 303 -26.85 0.07 34.44
C PRO A 303 -27.77 -0.97 33.80
N LEU A 304 -28.06 -0.79 32.51
CA LEU A 304 -28.83 -1.74 31.71
C LEU A 304 -28.10 -3.08 31.70
N LYS A 305 -28.71 -4.10 32.29
CA LYS A 305 -28.25 -5.50 32.22
C LYS A 305 -29.21 -6.27 31.35
N SER A 306 -28.69 -7.09 30.46
CA SER A 306 -29.51 -7.95 29.61
C SER A 306 -28.72 -9.15 29.10
N VAL A 307 -29.43 -10.09 28.50
CA VAL A 307 -28.81 -11.17 27.72
C VAL A 307 -28.38 -10.59 26.38
N PHE A 308 -27.11 -10.78 26.02
CA PHE A 308 -26.57 -10.34 24.75
C PHE A 308 -25.64 -11.39 24.15
N ILE A 309 -25.45 -11.29 22.84
CA ILE A 309 -24.42 -11.99 22.09
C ILE A 309 -23.36 -10.98 21.66
N ASP A 310 -22.10 -11.26 21.99
CA ASP A 310 -20.95 -10.45 21.61
C ASP A 310 -20.47 -10.88 20.23
N THR A 311 -20.60 -10.00 19.24
CA THR A 311 -20.18 -10.22 17.84
C THR A 311 -18.85 -9.55 17.52
N GLY A 312 -18.04 -9.23 18.54
CA GLY A 312 -16.70 -8.69 18.39
C GLY A 312 -16.71 -7.24 17.88
N GLU A 313 -16.11 -7.00 16.70
CA GLU A 313 -15.99 -5.65 16.12
C GLU A 313 -17.35 -4.97 15.92
N ASN A 314 -18.40 -5.75 15.62
CA ASN A 314 -19.75 -5.22 15.40
C ASN A 314 -20.50 -4.90 16.70
N GLY A 315 -19.90 -5.21 17.87
CA GLY A 315 -20.47 -4.94 19.19
C GLY A 315 -21.36 -6.06 19.72
N ILE A 316 -22.21 -5.71 20.69
CA ILE A 316 -23.13 -6.62 21.35
C ILE A 316 -24.54 -6.47 20.76
N PHE A 317 -25.20 -7.59 20.50
CA PHE A 317 -26.58 -7.63 20.00
C PHE A 317 -27.50 -8.30 21.01
N SER A 318 -28.74 -7.82 21.07
CA SER A 318 -29.83 -8.55 21.70
C SER A 318 -30.21 -9.80 20.89
N ARG A 319 -30.99 -10.71 21.49
CA ARG A 319 -31.55 -11.89 20.79
C ARG A 319 -32.27 -11.49 19.50
N GLY A 320 -33.12 -10.46 19.55
CA GLY A 320 -33.91 -10.03 18.40
C GLY A 320 -33.08 -9.44 17.27
N GLU A 321 -32.05 -8.65 17.59
CA GLU A 321 -31.11 -8.11 16.59
C GLU A 321 -30.30 -9.23 15.92
N PHE A 322 -29.83 -10.20 16.72
CA PHE A 322 -29.09 -11.35 16.20
C PHE A 322 -29.97 -12.24 15.31
N GLU A 323 -31.19 -12.56 15.71
CA GLU A 323 -32.16 -13.29 14.88
C GLU A 323 -32.45 -12.55 13.57
N ALA A 324 -32.60 -11.22 13.62
CA ALA A 324 -32.89 -10.43 12.44
C ALA A 324 -31.72 -10.37 11.44
N ILE A 325 -30.48 -10.24 11.91
CA ILE A 325 -29.31 -10.15 11.01
C ILE A 325 -28.89 -11.50 10.43
N THR A 326 -29.11 -12.59 11.19
CA THR A 326 -28.71 -13.96 10.80
C THR A 326 -29.80 -14.75 10.10
N ALA A 327 -31.02 -14.21 9.98
CA ALA A 327 -32.11 -14.85 9.26
C ALA A 327 -31.73 -15.15 7.80
N GLN A 328 -32.31 -16.21 7.23
CA GLN A 328 -32.08 -16.59 5.84
C GLN A 328 -32.37 -15.41 4.89
N LYS A 329 -31.51 -15.21 3.88
CA LYS A 329 -31.56 -14.08 2.92
C LYS A 329 -31.28 -12.70 3.54
N GLN A 330 -30.89 -12.64 4.81
CA GLN A 330 -30.24 -11.47 5.38
C GLN A 330 -28.73 -11.63 5.28
N MET A 331 -27.98 -10.98 6.16
CA MET A 331 -26.53 -11.03 6.15
C MET A 331 -25.99 -12.44 6.40
N GLU A 332 -26.78 -13.27 7.08
CA GLU A 332 -26.38 -14.60 7.56
C GLU A 332 -25.08 -14.48 8.39
N PHE A 333 -24.47 -15.60 8.77
CA PHE A 333 -23.24 -15.54 9.55
C PHE A 333 -22.28 -16.68 9.23
N VAL A 334 -21.01 -16.44 9.51
CA VAL A 334 -19.91 -17.41 9.46
C VAL A 334 -19.20 -17.41 10.81
N THR A 335 -18.74 -18.58 11.24
CA THR A 335 -18.00 -18.69 12.49
C THR A 335 -16.54 -18.26 12.29
N PRO A 336 -15.89 -17.68 13.32
CA PRO A 336 -14.47 -17.38 13.24
C PRO A 336 -13.61 -18.65 13.09
N GLU A 337 -14.10 -19.82 13.55
CA GLU A 337 -13.44 -21.11 13.37
C GLU A 337 -13.40 -21.59 11.91
N GLU A 338 -14.45 -21.36 11.13
CA GLU A 338 -14.46 -21.64 9.68
C GLU A 338 -13.43 -20.77 8.96
N ILE A 339 -13.42 -19.47 9.25
CA ILE A 339 -12.41 -18.55 8.70
C ILE A 339 -10.99 -18.98 9.11
N ALA A 340 -10.81 -19.43 10.36
CA ALA A 340 -9.51 -19.90 10.84
C ALA A 340 -9.06 -21.19 10.16
N ALA A 341 -9.99 -22.11 9.85
CA ALA A 341 -9.69 -23.32 9.10
C ALA A 341 -9.19 -22.98 7.70
N ASP A 342 -9.87 -22.09 7.00
CA ASP A 342 -9.46 -21.62 5.67
C ASP A 342 -8.11 -20.91 5.73
N ALA A 343 -7.94 -19.99 6.70
CA ALA A 343 -6.69 -19.26 6.91
C ALA A 343 -5.49 -20.20 7.08
N VAL A 344 -5.59 -21.17 7.98
CA VAL A 344 -4.50 -22.13 8.23
C VAL A 344 -4.27 -23.02 7.01
N PHE A 345 -5.32 -23.45 6.30
CA PHE A 345 -5.17 -24.25 5.09
C PHE A 345 -4.48 -23.47 3.96
N GLU A 346 -4.85 -22.20 3.76
CA GLU A 346 -4.22 -21.29 2.80
C GLU A 346 -2.75 -21.02 3.14
N ILE A 347 -2.41 -20.83 4.41
CA ILE A 347 -1.01 -20.70 4.88
C ILE A 347 -0.22 -21.96 4.55
N LYS A 348 -0.83 -23.14 4.74
CA LYS A 348 -0.20 -24.43 4.40
C LYS A 348 -0.03 -24.64 2.90
N GLY A 349 -0.63 -23.79 2.07
CA GLY A 349 -0.54 -23.84 0.61
C GLY A 349 -1.67 -24.62 -0.04
N GLY A 350 -2.73 -24.93 0.72
CA GLY A 350 -3.98 -25.42 0.17
C GLY A 350 -4.68 -24.34 -0.66
N ASN A 351 -5.66 -24.76 -1.46
CA ASN A 351 -6.53 -23.86 -2.22
C ASN A 351 -7.97 -24.07 -1.75
N THR A 352 -8.50 -23.09 -1.02
CA THR A 352 -9.87 -23.06 -0.50
C THR A 352 -10.86 -22.49 -1.51
N GLY A 353 -10.37 -21.80 -2.55
CA GLY A 353 -11.19 -20.92 -3.40
C GLY A 353 -11.59 -19.59 -2.74
N HIS A 354 -11.15 -19.33 -1.49
CA HIS A 354 -11.47 -18.11 -0.75
C HIS A 354 -10.33 -17.07 -0.73
N ASP A 355 -9.16 -17.37 -1.33
CA ASP A 355 -8.10 -16.39 -1.55
C ASP A 355 -8.49 -15.42 -2.68
N VAL A 356 -8.94 -14.23 -2.29
CA VAL A 356 -9.40 -13.17 -3.19
C VAL A 356 -8.27 -12.69 -4.10
N ILE A 357 -7.03 -12.67 -3.62
CA ILE A 357 -5.88 -12.24 -4.43
C ILE A 357 -5.63 -13.25 -5.55
N ASN A 358 -5.70 -14.54 -5.23
CA ASN A 358 -5.61 -15.61 -6.22
C ASN A 358 -6.78 -15.55 -7.23
N ALA A 359 -8.00 -15.31 -6.76
CA ALA A 359 -9.17 -15.19 -7.63
C ALA A 359 -9.04 -14.00 -8.62
N LEU A 360 -8.61 -12.83 -8.13
CA LEU A 360 -8.35 -11.67 -8.98
C LEU A 360 -7.26 -11.95 -10.00
N ASP A 361 -6.16 -12.58 -9.57
CA ASP A 361 -5.06 -12.94 -10.45
C ASP A 361 -5.48 -13.85 -11.60
N ASN A 362 -6.28 -14.88 -11.31
CA ASN A 362 -6.79 -15.83 -12.30
C ASN A 362 -7.83 -15.23 -13.25
N ALA A 363 -8.60 -14.24 -12.78
CA ALA A 363 -9.64 -13.58 -13.59
C ALA A 363 -9.07 -12.51 -14.55
N ASN A 364 -7.81 -12.09 -14.37
CA ASN A 364 -7.21 -11.02 -15.16
C ASN A 364 -6.78 -11.47 -16.56
N THR A 365 -6.87 -10.55 -17.53
CA THR A 365 -6.29 -10.77 -18.86
C THR A 365 -4.79 -10.56 -18.83
N HIS A 366 -4.04 -11.60 -19.19
CA HIS A 366 -2.59 -11.57 -19.28
C HIS A 366 -2.09 -11.20 -20.69
N PRO A 367 -0.82 -10.79 -20.85
CA PRO A 367 -0.20 -10.68 -22.16
C PRO A 367 -0.43 -11.95 -22.97
N THR A 368 -0.94 -11.80 -24.19
CA THR A 368 -1.26 -12.94 -25.04
C THR A 368 -0.14 -13.19 -26.02
N TYR A 369 0.05 -14.45 -26.40
CA TYR A 369 0.95 -14.83 -27.49
C TYR A 369 0.67 -14.00 -28.76
N ARG A 370 -0.61 -13.79 -29.09
CA ARG A 370 -1.03 -12.97 -30.23
C ARG A 370 -0.48 -11.54 -30.14
N ALA A 371 -0.58 -10.90 -28.98
CA ALA A 371 -0.05 -9.55 -28.78
C ALA A 371 1.48 -9.52 -28.92
N GLY A 372 2.19 -10.51 -28.36
CA GLY A 372 3.63 -10.67 -28.52
C GLY A 372 4.04 -10.84 -29.98
N TYR A 373 3.35 -11.69 -30.74
CA TYR A 373 3.59 -11.87 -32.17
C TYR A 373 3.32 -10.59 -32.98
N MET A 374 2.22 -9.88 -32.68
CA MET A 374 1.85 -8.63 -33.36
C MET A 374 2.78 -7.46 -33.00
N GLN A 375 3.55 -7.55 -31.92
CA GLN A 375 4.51 -6.51 -31.52
C GLN A 375 5.54 -6.25 -32.61
N HIS A 376 6.06 -7.30 -33.26
CA HIS A 376 7.00 -7.17 -34.37
C HIS A 376 6.41 -6.37 -35.53
N LEU A 377 5.16 -6.68 -35.92
CA LEU A 377 4.46 -5.96 -36.98
C LEU A 377 4.26 -4.48 -36.62
N ALA A 378 3.92 -4.18 -35.36
CA ALA A 378 3.75 -2.81 -34.89
C ALA A 378 5.07 -2.03 -34.92
N VAL A 379 6.17 -2.61 -34.43
CA VAL A 379 7.50 -1.99 -34.44
C VAL A 379 8.02 -1.78 -35.86
N GLU A 380 7.85 -2.76 -36.76
CA GLU A 380 8.24 -2.60 -38.16
C GLU A 380 7.48 -1.47 -38.85
N LYS A 381 6.17 -1.33 -38.55
CA LYS A 381 5.37 -0.21 -39.05
C LYS A 381 5.83 1.14 -38.51
N LEU A 382 6.23 1.21 -37.23
CA LEU A 382 6.84 2.42 -36.65
C LEU A 382 8.15 2.76 -37.36
N LYS A 383 9.06 1.79 -37.53
CA LYS A 383 10.33 1.97 -38.26
C LYS A 383 10.12 2.41 -39.71
N ALA A 384 9.07 1.91 -40.38
CA ALA A 384 8.71 2.34 -41.72
C ALA A 384 8.25 3.80 -41.77
N LEU A 385 7.45 4.24 -40.78
CA LEU A 385 7.00 5.64 -40.68
C LEU A 385 8.13 6.60 -40.31
N GLU A 386 9.03 6.21 -39.40
CA GLU A 386 10.24 6.98 -39.07
C GLU A 386 11.10 7.24 -40.31
N ARG A 387 11.35 6.19 -41.11
CA ARG A 387 12.08 6.30 -42.39
C ARG A 387 11.36 7.19 -43.40
N TYR A 388 10.03 7.04 -43.52
CA TYR A 388 9.23 7.83 -44.44
C TYR A 388 9.23 9.33 -44.10
N HIS A 389 9.19 9.68 -42.81
CA HIS A 389 9.18 11.06 -42.33
C HIS A 389 10.56 11.63 -41.98
N ASN A 390 11.63 10.84 -42.11
CA ASN A 390 13.00 11.19 -41.73
C ASN A 390 13.08 11.78 -40.31
N THR A 391 12.46 11.09 -39.36
CA THR A 391 12.38 11.49 -37.94
C THR A 391 12.67 10.32 -37.02
N ASP A 392 13.25 10.60 -35.85
CA ASP A 392 13.57 9.59 -34.83
C ASP A 392 12.59 9.72 -33.64
N SER A 393 11.82 8.67 -33.35
CA SER A 393 10.87 8.62 -32.22
C SER A 393 11.57 8.10 -30.95
N ILE A 394 12.07 9.01 -30.13
CA ILE A 394 12.90 8.66 -28.96
C ILE A 394 12.05 8.52 -27.69
N ALA A 395 11.52 9.63 -27.17
CA ALA A 395 10.69 9.66 -25.96
C ALA A 395 9.83 10.93 -25.91
N PHE A 396 8.70 10.85 -25.21
CA PHE A 396 7.73 11.93 -25.06
C PHE A 396 7.37 12.23 -23.60
N GLU A 397 7.98 11.54 -22.64
CA GLU A 397 7.71 11.70 -21.21
C GLU A 397 6.24 11.47 -20.81
N MET A 398 5.64 10.39 -21.35
CA MET A 398 4.25 9.99 -21.08
C MET A 398 4.08 8.61 -20.44
N LEU A 399 5.11 7.75 -20.44
CA LEU A 399 4.98 6.33 -20.11
C LEU A 399 5.50 5.93 -18.72
N GLY A 400 6.35 6.73 -18.09
CA GLY A 400 7.00 6.34 -16.84
C GLY A 400 7.82 7.45 -16.22
N PRO A 401 8.55 7.19 -15.13
CA PRO A 401 9.34 8.22 -14.47
C PRO A 401 10.34 8.85 -15.46
N PRO A 402 10.74 10.12 -15.27
CA PRO A 402 11.68 10.83 -16.14
C PRO A 402 12.96 10.06 -16.49
N ARG A 403 13.35 9.12 -15.63
CA ARG A 403 14.42 8.15 -15.85
C ARG A 403 14.28 7.33 -17.14
N LEU A 404 13.08 6.91 -17.53
CA LEU A 404 12.85 6.17 -18.78
C LEU A 404 13.28 7.02 -19.97
N SER A 405 12.78 8.25 -20.05
CA SER A 405 13.10 9.17 -21.14
C SER A 405 14.59 9.53 -21.13
N LYS A 406 15.17 9.81 -19.96
CA LYS A 406 16.62 10.01 -19.80
C LYS A 406 17.41 8.87 -20.46
N LEU A 407 17.17 7.63 -20.05
CA LEU A 407 17.93 6.48 -20.52
C LEU A 407 17.76 6.27 -22.04
N LEU A 408 16.56 6.51 -22.57
CA LEU A 408 16.29 6.45 -24.02
C LEU A 408 17.07 7.49 -24.81
N PHE A 409 17.18 8.73 -24.31
CA PHE A 409 17.99 9.78 -24.95
C PHE A 409 19.48 9.49 -24.86
N GLU A 410 19.98 9.05 -23.71
CA GLU A 410 21.40 8.74 -23.53
C GLU A 410 21.87 7.63 -24.47
N ILE A 411 21.16 6.48 -24.52
CA ILE A 411 21.51 5.41 -25.46
C ILE A 411 21.33 5.84 -26.92
N TYR A 412 20.35 6.70 -27.22
CA TYR A 412 20.17 7.26 -28.57
C TYR A 412 21.36 8.16 -28.97
N PHE A 413 21.88 8.99 -28.07
CA PHE A 413 23.06 9.82 -28.34
C PHE A 413 24.29 8.96 -28.62
N LEU A 414 24.52 7.93 -27.81
CA LEU A 414 25.60 6.97 -28.04
C LEU A 414 25.44 6.24 -29.37
N LYS A 415 24.22 5.80 -29.70
CA LYS A 415 23.89 5.21 -31.01
C LYS A 415 24.20 6.17 -32.16
N LYS A 416 23.86 7.44 -32.04
CA LYS A 416 24.10 8.43 -33.11
C LYS A 416 25.58 8.70 -33.35
N LEU A 417 26.39 8.68 -32.27
CA LEU A 417 27.82 8.96 -32.31
C LEU A 417 28.68 7.78 -32.77
N TYR A 418 28.36 6.58 -32.29
CA TYR A 418 29.21 5.40 -32.43
C TYR A 418 28.58 4.29 -33.29
N GLY A 419 27.28 4.38 -33.61
CA GLY A 419 26.58 3.44 -34.49
C GLY A 419 26.21 2.12 -33.82
N THR A 420 27.20 1.32 -33.42
CA THR A 420 27.01 -0.05 -32.91
C THR A 420 27.38 -0.19 -31.43
N MET A 421 26.85 -1.20 -30.73
CA MET A 421 27.24 -1.43 -29.32
C MET A 421 28.72 -1.77 -29.21
N LYS A 422 29.27 -2.51 -30.19
CA LYS A 422 30.70 -2.87 -30.25
C LYS A 422 31.62 -1.67 -30.34
N ASP A 423 31.18 -0.61 -31.00
CA ASP A 423 31.95 0.62 -31.15
C ASP A 423 31.84 1.51 -29.91
N ILE A 424 30.66 1.52 -29.26
CA ILE A 424 30.47 2.23 -27.98
C ILE A 424 31.38 1.62 -26.91
N VAL A 425 31.40 0.30 -26.73
CA VAL A 425 32.18 -0.34 -25.64
C VAL A 425 33.71 -0.18 -25.78
N LYS A 426 34.19 0.17 -26.98
CA LYS A 426 35.61 0.45 -27.26
C LYS A 426 35.97 1.92 -27.12
N ALA A 427 35.00 2.79 -26.93
CA ALA A 427 35.21 4.22 -26.84
C ALA A 427 35.79 4.61 -25.47
N ASP A 428 36.59 5.68 -25.48
CA ASP A 428 37.16 6.28 -24.28
C ASP A 428 36.08 7.12 -23.56
N PRO A 429 35.78 6.91 -22.27
CA PRO A 429 34.72 7.62 -21.54
C PRO A 429 34.83 9.15 -21.62
N GLU A 430 36.06 9.68 -21.56
CA GLU A 430 36.37 11.10 -21.65
C GLU A 430 36.12 11.63 -23.06
N LYS A 431 36.39 10.82 -24.08
CA LYS A 431 35.98 11.11 -25.45
C LYS A 431 34.46 11.04 -25.63
N MET A 432 33.78 10.04 -25.06
CA MET A 432 32.31 9.89 -25.12
C MET A 432 31.59 11.10 -24.54
N SER A 433 32.01 11.55 -23.36
CA SER A 433 31.48 12.73 -22.69
C SER A 433 31.63 13.99 -23.57
N ARG A 434 32.83 14.20 -24.15
CA ARG A 434 33.09 15.31 -25.08
C ARG A 434 32.27 15.21 -26.36
N ASP A 435 32.15 14.02 -26.95
CA ASP A 435 31.43 13.79 -28.19
C ASP A 435 29.92 14.00 -28.01
N MET A 436 29.33 13.58 -26.88
CA MET A 436 27.92 13.87 -26.57
C MET A 436 27.68 15.37 -26.35
N LYS A 437 28.59 16.06 -25.68
CA LYS A 437 28.54 17.53 -25.57
C LYS A 437 28.60 18.21 -26.94
N ASN A 438 29.48 17.74 -27.83
CA ASN A 438 29.60 18.26 -29.19
C ASN A 438 28.37 17.93 -30.05
N LEU A 439 27.77 16.76 -29.88
CA LEU A 439 26.52 16.37 -30.53
C LEU A 439 25.39 17.33 -30.15
N LEU A 440 25.17 17.55 -28.85
CA LEU A 440 24.13 18.45 -28.37
C LEU A 440 24.40 19.90 -28.76
N ARG A 441 25.67 20.31 -28.84
CA ARG A 441 26.05 21.65 -29.32
C ARG A 441 25.77 21.85 -30.82
N SER A 442 26.00 20.83 -31.63
CA SER A 442 25.86 20.89 -33.09
C SER A 442 24.47 20.55 -33.62
N ASN A 443 23.65 19.85 -32.83
CA ASN A 443 22.31 19.39 -33.22
C ASN A 443 21.21 20.07 -32.39
N ASP A 444 20.77 21.24 -32.85
CA ASP A 444 19.74 22.05 -32.20
C ASP A 444 18.41 21.32 -32.08
N SER A 445 18.01 20.54 -33.10
CA SER A 445 16.75 19.82 -33.12
C SER A 445 16.68 18.79 -31.98
N LEU A 446 17.74 17.98 -31.83
CA LEU A 446 17.83 16.95 -30.81
C LEU A 446 17.94 17.54 -29.40
N ARG A 447 18.75 18.59 -29.24
CA ARG A 447 18.86 19.34 -27.98
C ARG A 447 17.51 19.94 -27.59
N ASN A 448 16.79 20.55 -28.52
CA ASN A 448 15.48 21.12 -28.23
C ASN A 448 14.46 20.03 -27.88
N GLN A 449 14.48 18.87 -28.56
CA GLN A 449 13.55 17.76 -28.29
C GLN A 449 13.64 17.28 -26.83
N VAL A 450 14.84 16.99 -26.32
CA VAL A 450 15.03 16.49 -24.94
C VAL A 450 14.63 17.55 -23.89
N LEU A 451 14.99 18.82 -24.14
CA LEU A 451 14.65 19.91 -23.22
C LEU A 451 13.15 20.25 -23.22
N SER A 452 12.49 20.13 -24.37
CA SER A 452 11.07 20.45 -24.54
C SER A 452 10.15 19.48 -23.79
N ILE A 453 10.54 18.21 -23.65
CA ILE A 453 9.79 17.23 -22.85
C ILE A 453 10.07 17.34 -21.34
N GLY A 454 10.91 18.30 -20.93
CA GLY A 454 11.21 18.61 -19.54
C GLY A 454 12.32 17.77 -18.92
N ILE A 455 13.21 17.20 -19.74
CA ILE A 455 14.38 16.43 -19.31
C ILE A 455 15.64 17.32 -19.42
N PRO A 456 16.24 17.75 -18.30
CA PRO A 456 17.48 18.52 -18.30
C PRO A 456 18.70 17.69 -18.73
N VAL A 457 19.76 18.38 -19.14
CA VAL A 457 21.06 17.80 -19.48
C VAL A 457 22.14 18.35 -18.53
N LEU A 458 22.69 17.50 -17.69
CA LEU A 458 23.85 17.78 -16.85
C LEU A 458 25.13 17.73 -17.68
N MET A 459 25.92 18.80 -17.66
CA MET A 459 27.14 18.93 -18.48
C MET A 459 28.30 18.07 -17.95
N ASP A 460 29.32 17.94 -18.78
CA ASP A 460 30.56 17.18 -18.51
C ASP A 460 31.32 17.64 -17.26
N ASP A 461 31.19 18.91 -16.88
CA ASP A 461 31.78 19.48 -15.67
C ASP A 461 31.07 19.08 -14.36
N GLY A 462 29.89 18.45 -14.45
CA GLY A 462 29.02 18.10 -13.31
C GLY A 462 28.48 19.28 -12.52
N LYS A 463 28.67 20.52 -13.00
CA LYS A 463 28.30 21.77 -12.32
C LYS A 463 27.35 22.62 -13.13
N SER A 464 27.28 22.40 -14.44
CA SER A 464 26.45 23.14 -15.36
C SER A 464 25.24 22.29 -15.80
N LEU A 465 24.05 22.88 -15.82
CA LEU A 465 22.80 22.22 -16.24
C LEU A 465 22.16 22.98 -17.39
N LEU A 466 21.92 22.29 -18.50
CA LEU A 466 21.12 22.79 -19.61
C LEU A 466 19.66 22.34 -19.43
N ARG A 467 18.71 23.29 -19.40
CA ARG A 467 17.29 23.00 -19.17
C ARG A 467 16.37 23.72 -20.15
N GLY A 468 15.19 23.14 -20.37
CA GLY A 468 14.07 23.80 -21.05
C GLY A 468 13.23 24.66 -20.10
N ASN A 469 12.14 25.21 -20.62
CA ASN A 469 11.18 26.02 -19.85
C ASN A 469 10.51 25.22 -18.72
N SER A 470 10.30 23.91 -18.94
CA SER A 470 9.78 22.98 -17.94
C SER A 470 10.85 21.96 -17.57
N MET A 471 10.78 21.44 -16.35
CA MET A 471 11.71 20.46 -15.81
C MET A 471 10.93 19.49 -14.93
N LYS A 472 11.09 18.18 -15.17
CA LYS A 472 10.33 17.13 -14.46
C LYS A 472 10.99 16.70 -13.15
N ILE A 473 12.32 16.76 -13.10
CA ILE A 473 13.14 16.43 -11.92
C ILE A 473 13.99 17.66 -11.59
N PRO A 474 14.06 18.10 -10.33
CA PRO A 474 13.35 17.55 -9.17
C PRO A 474 11.84 17.84 -9.17
N PRO A 475 11.02 17.01 -8.51
CA PRO A 475 9.66 17.40 -8.16
C PRO A 475 9.73 18.52 -7.13
N PHE A 476 9.31 19.73 -7.50
CA PHE A 476 9.35 20.90 -6.61
C PHE A 476 8.27 20.86 -5.50
N GLY A 477 7.30 19.93 -5.56
CA GLY A 477 6.24 19.82 -4.56
C GLY A 477 5.55 21.18 -4.30
N THR A 478 5.48 21.59 -3.03
CA THR A 478 5.05 22.93 -2.59
C THR A 478 6.21 23.90 -2.33
N GLU A 479 7.45 23.45 -2.42
CA GLU A 479 8.64 24.27 -2.21
C GLU A 479 8.99 25.05 -3.48
N LYS A 480 9.49 26.28 -3.32
CA LYS A 480 9.91 27.13 -4.45
C LYS A 480 11.38 26.99 -4.79
N GLU A 481 12.19 26.44 -3.88
CA GLU A 481 13.64 26.36 -3.97
C GLU A 481 14.10 25.05 -3.29
N LEU A 482 15.11 24.40 -3.87
CA LEU A 482 15.73 23.18 -3.36
C LEU A 482 17.24 23.39 -3.28
N ASP A 483 17.87 22.90 -2.22
CA ASP A 483 19.31 23.05 -2.01
C ASP A 483 20.12 22.30 -3.08
N ILE A 484 21.06 22.98 -3.72
CA ILE A 484 21.99 22.38 -4.69
C ILE A 484 23.26 21.94 -3.94
N ASN A 485 23.47 20.64 -3.85
CA ASN A 485 24.70 20.02 -3.38
C ASN A 485 25.00 18.76 -4.21
N ASP A 486 26.20 18.20 -4.09
CA ASP A 486 26.64 17.06 -4.92
C ASP A 486 25.72 15.85 -4.77
N ALA A 487 25.24 15.56 -3.55
CA ALA A 487 24.32 14.45 -3.30
C ALA A 487 22.96 14.63 -3.98
N ASN A 488 22.43 15.86 -3.97
CA ASN A 488 21.18 16.20 -4.66
C ASN A 488 21.36 16.17 -6.19
N ILE A 489 22.48 16.67 -6.71
CA ILE A 489 22.80 16.57 -8.14
C ILE A 489 22.83 15.10 -8.58
N ASP A 490 23.48 14.22 -7.82
CA ASP A 490 23.53 12.79 -8.13
C ASP A 490 22.15 12.14 -8.06
N LYS A 491 21.36 12.46 -7.04
CA LYS A 491 19.97 11.99 -6.90
C LYS A 491 19.12 12.40 -8.10
N TRP A 492 19.17 13.67 -8.51
CA TRP A 492 18.37 14.21 -9.61
C TRP A 492 18.85 13.72 -10.97
N ALA A 493 20.17 13.62 -11.15
CA ALA A 493 20.76 13.04 -12.34
C ALA A 493 20.32 11.58 -12.51
N HIS A 494 20.41 10.78 -11.45
CA HIS A 494 19.94 9.39 -11.46
C HIS A 494 18.44 9.28 -11.77
N ALA A 495 17.62 10.16 -11.19
CA ALA A 495 16.16 10.13 -11.33
C ALA A 495 15.63 10.60 -12.69
N GLY A 496 16.35 11.45 -13.43
CA GLY A 496 15.83 11.92 -14.71
C GLY A 496 16.59 12.99 -15.49
N TRP A 497 17.83 13.36 -15.16
CA TRP A 497 18.62 14.26 -16.02
C TRP A 497 19.54 13.46 -16.92
N VAL A 498 19.59 13.77 -18.22
CA VAL A 498 20.64 13.26 -19.12
C VAL A 498 21.99 13.68 -18.57
N ASP A 499 22.88 12.74 -18.33
CA ASP A 499 24.13 12.96 -17.63
C ASP A 499 25.33 12.81 -18.58
N LEU A 500 26.00 13.94 -18.89
CA LEU A 500 27.16 13.97 -19.77
C LEU A 500 28.48 13.71 -19.03
N ARG A 501 28.48 13.53 -17.71
CA ARG A 501 29.71 13.31 -16.94
C ARG A 501 30.38 11.99 -17.35
N VAL A 502 31.70 11.97 -17.21
CA VAL A 502 32.53 10.79 -17.50
C VAL A 502 32.08 9.56 -16.69
N GLU A 503 31.64 9.74 -15.44
CA GLU A 503 31.14 8.65 -14.60
C GLU A 503 29.88 7.98 -15.18
N ASN A 504 28.97 8.75 -15.79
CA ASN A 504 27.81 8.17 -16.47
C ASN A 504 28.22 7.43 -17.75
N MET A 505 29.25 7.89 -18.46
CA MET A 505 29.79 7.19 -19.62
C MET A 505 30.40 5.84 -19.21
N LYS A 506 31.15 5.81 -18.11
CA LYS A 506 31.67 4.57 -17.53
C LYS A 506 30.52 3.63 -17.16
N LEU A 507 29.44 4.14 -16.55
CA LEU A 507 28.26 3.36 -16.24
C LEU A 507 27.60 2.77 -17.50
N TRP A 508 27.48 3.55 -18.58
CA TRP A 508 26.97 3.06 -19.87
C TRP A 508 27.88 2.00 -20.50
N LEU A 509 29.21 2.14 -20.40
CA LEU A 509 30.14 1.10 -20.82
C LEU A 509 29.94 -0.18 -20.01
N THR A 510 29.80 -0.08 -18.68
CA THR A 510 29.51 -1.23 -17.83
C THR A 510 28.22 -1.91 -18.24
N ARG A 511 27.11 -1.16 -18.35
CA ARG A 511 25.79 -1.67 -18.79
C ARG A 511 25.86 -2.43 -20.12
N LEU A 512 26.52 -1.84 -21.12
CA LEU A 512 26.61 -2.46 -22.45
C LEU A 512 27.55 -3.67 -22.47
N ASN A 513 28.66 -3.61 -21.72
CA ASN A 513 29.55 -4.77 -21.56
C ASN A 513 28.83 -5.92 -20.85
N ASP A 514 28.10 -5.66 -19.78
CA ASP A 514 27.34 -6.67 -19.03
C ASP A 514 26.25 -7.30 -19.90
N LEU A 515 25.50 -6.49 -20.66
CA LEU A 515 24.51 -6.94 -21.62
C LEU A 515 25.15 -7.82 -22.72
N MET A 516 26.28 -7.39 -23.28
CA MET A 516 27.00 -8.16 -24.30
C MET A 516 27.59 -9.45 -23.72
N ALA A 517 28.09 -9.42 -22.49
CA ALA A 517 28.62 -10.57 -21.79
C ALA A 517 27.52 -11.61 -21.54
N GLU A 518 26.34 -11.19 -21.08
CA GLU A 518 25.17 -12.07 -20.91
C GLU A 518 24.82 -12.77 -22.24
N ALA A 519 24.72 -12.00 -23.33
CA ALA A 519 24.38 -12.56 -24.64
C ALA A 519 25.48 -13.46 -25.24
N ASN A 520 26.76 -13.17 -24.96
CA ASN A 520 27.89 -13.97 -25.42
C ASN A 520 28.12 -15.24 -24.59
N ALA A 521 27.69 -15.26 -23.33
CA ALA A 521 27.76 -16.44 -22.47
C ALA A 521 26.86 -17.59 -22.96
N ILE A 522 25.84 -17.27 -23.78
CA ILE A 522 24.95 -18.26 -24.40
C ILE A 522 25.71 -18.97 -25.55
N PRO A 523 25.81 -20.31 -25.55
CA PRO A 523 26.45 -21.08 -26.63
C PRO A 523 25.79 -20.83 -28.00
N GLU A 524 26.57 -20.84 -29.09
CA GLU A 524 26.00 -20.60 -30.44
C GLU A 524 25.11 -21.74 -30.93
N ASP A 525 25.41 -22.95 -30.48
CA ASP A 525 24.65 -24.17 -30.77
C ASP A 525 23.44 -24.33 -29.84
N ASP A 526 23.32 -23.52 -28.79
CA ASP A 526 22.14 -23.48 -27.94
C ASP A 526 21.01 -22.70 -28.63
N THR A 527 20.27 -23.42 -29.48
CA THR A 527 19.04 -22.94 -30.12
C THR A 527 17.80 -23.26 -29.28
N SER A 528 17.95 -23.57 -27.99
CA SER A 528 16.82 -23.90 -27.13
C SER A 528 15.99 -22.67 -26.80
N SER A 529 14.76 -22.90 -26.34
CA SER A 529 13.88 -21.82 -25.87
C SER A 529 14.28 -21.23 -24.52
N LEU A 530 15.41 -21.65 -23.93
CA LEU A 530 15.89 -21.18 -22.63
C LEU A 530 16.25 -19.69 -22.66
N HIS A 531 16.77 -19.20 -23.78
CA HIS A 531 17.32 -17.86 -23.90
C HIS A 531 16.55 -17.01 -24.91
N VAL A 532 16.02 -15.87 -24.45
CA VAL A 532 15.37 -14.88 -25.32
C VAL A 532 16.36 -13.82 -25.80
N ARG A 533 17.26 -13.34 -24.93
CA ARG A 533 18.20 -12.24 -25.19
C ARG A 533 19.52 -12.71 -25.81
N THR A 534 19.45 -13.56 -26.81
CA THR A 534 20.62 -14.10 -27.53
C THR A 534 21.33 -13.04 -28.36
N ARG A 535 22.50 -13.36 -28.91
CA ARG A 535 23.19 -12.50 -29.88
C ARG A 535 22.29 -12.15 -31.06
N GLN A 536 21.44 -13.06 -31.52
CA GLN A 536 20.47 -12.80 -32.60
C GLN A 536 19.40 -11.77 -32.18
N TYR A 537 18.89 -11.86 -30.95
CA TYR A 537 17.96 -10.85 -30.41
C TYR A 537 18.56 -9.44 -30.42
N TRP A 538 19.87 -9.33 -30.17
CA TRP A 538 20.62 -8.07 -30.22
C TRP A 538 21.20 -7.74 -31.60
N ASN A 539 20.77 -8.43 -32.67
CA ASN A 539 21.30 -8.28 -34.03
C ASN A 539 22.85 -8.33 -34.10
N TYR A 540 23.42 -9.29 -33.38
CA TYR A 540 24.87 -9.48 -33.21
C TYR A 540 25.60 -8.19 -32.79
N PHE A 541 24.90 -7.33 -32.04
CA PHE A 541 25.35 -6.03 -31.53
C PHE A 541 25.67 -5.00 -32.63
N ASN A 542 25.20 -5.24 -33.86
CA ASN A 542 25.44 -4.38 -35.02
C ASN A 542 24.39 -3.26 -35.14
N GLU A 543 23.24 -3.40 -34.49
CA GLU A 543 22.19 -2.38 -34.41
C GLU A 543 21.76 -2.15 -32.95
N ILE A 544 21.29 -0.94 -32.66
CA ILE A 544 20.83 -0.54 -31.33
C ILE A 544 19.33 -0.20 -31.36
N ASP A 545 18.51 -1.09 -30.81
CA ASP A 545 17.11 -0.80 -30.47
C ASP A 545 17.05 -0.19 -29.06
N ILE A 546 16.90 1.13 -28.97
CA ILE A 546 16.98 1.88 -27.72
C ILE A 546 16.01 1.36 -26.64
N GLY A 547 14.79 0.97 -27.03
CA GLY A 547 13.80 0.41 -26.11
C GLY A 547 14.18 -0.95 -25.55
N ARG A 548 14.88 -1.80 -26.32
CA ARG A 548 15.36 -3.12 -25.84
C ARG A 548 16.46 -2.95 -24.80
N VAL A 549 17.38 -2.01 -25.02
CA VAL A 549 18.47 -1.71 -24.08
C VAL A 549 17.91 -1.17 -22.76
N VAL A 550 17.00 -0.19 -22.81
CA VAL A 550 16.42 0.37 -21.58
C VAL A 550 15.54 -0.66 -20.84
N SER A 551 14.83 -1.53 -21.57
CA SER A 551 14.13 -2.65 -20.95
C SER A 551 15.07 -3.60 -20.20
N TRP A 552 16.27 -3.86 -20.74
CA TRP A 552 17.28 -4.66 -20.03
C TRP A 552 17.76 -3.97 -18.75
N ILE A 553 18.00 -2.66 -18.79
CA ILE A 553 18.38 -1.85 -17.63
C ILE A 553 17.30 -1.92 -16.54
N PHE A 554 16.02 -1.77 -16.91
CA PHE A 554 14.92 -1.84 -15.93
C PHE A 554 14.78 -3.22 -15.26
N ILE A 555 15.16 -4.29 -15.96
CA ILE A 555 15.14 -5.63 -15.39
C ILE A 555 16.28 -5.81 -14.38
N HIS A 556 17.49 -5.33 -14.72
CA HIS A 556 18.69 -5.60 -13.93
C HIS A 556 18.96 -4.57 -12.83
N GLU A 557 18.72 -3.29 -13.10
CA GLU A 557 18.97 -2.19 -12.14
C GLU A 557 17.74 -1.87 -11.31
N GLU A 558 16.55 -1.79 -11.92
CA GLU A 558 15.31 -1.45 -11.19
C GLU A 558 14.63 -2.67 -10.57
N LYS A 559 15.16 -3.88 -10.78
CA LYS A 559 14.54 -5.14 -10.37
C LYS A 559 13.05 -5.18 -10.75
N GLY A 560 12.73 -4.68 -11.94
CA GLY A 560 11.36 -4.59 -12.45
C GLY A 560 10.90 -5.72 -13.38
N PRO A 561 11.41 -6.98 -13.36
CA PRO A 561 10.83 -8.02 -14.18
C PRO A 561 9.43 -8.37 -13.68
N ARG A 562 8.61 -8.90 -14.59
CA ARG A 562 7.33 -9.50 -14.22
C ARG A 562 7.58 -10.86 -13.57
N MET A 563 7.02 -11.09 -12.38
CA MET A 563 7.28 -12.31 -11.59
C MET A 563 6.55 -13.57 -12.08
N LYS A 564 5.38 -13.42 -12.72
CA LYS A 564 4.53 -14.55 -13.15
C LYS A 564 4.65 -14.80 -14.65
N ASP A 565 5.81 -15.31 -15.05
CA ASP A 565 6.04 -15.89 -16.38
C ASP A 565 6.32 -17.40 -16.25
#